data_AF-A0A2A7WYE6-F1
#
_entry.id   AF-A0A2A7WYE6-F1
#
_cell.length_a   1.000
_cell.length_b   1.000
_cell.length_c   1.000
_cell.angle_alpha   90.00
_cell.angle_beta   90.00
_cell.angle_gamma   90.00
#
_symmetry.space_group_name_H-M   'P 1'
#
loop_
_entity.id
_entity.type
_entity.pdbx_description
1 polymer ?
#
loop_
_entity_poly.entity_id
_entity_poly.type
_entity_poly.pdbx_seq_one_letter_code
_entity_poly.pdbx_strand_id
1 'polypeptide(L)'
;MKIWVGSLIIFLGIVLSSCGKTTEELIKSSSKSSGQKIEKAETPTQSESAKTPEVLTASDNIRGVWKATGKEDRVSSTWYFNNGQLVVNNIYKFSYVIAEKKDSKGYTVVTITNKEGKKHALLLKKNGSNFDGITVESNAYDKYLTDETVQKGQFIEFIYQQKQQNVDSQKVSQEEMEHLKKTLRTYIFDEYMPGPDYVYARGINWSENFYDNLTAEEIWNVIVEFKKKNNGKEGSQMEQASYLSVHAPIKDNWKKLFLEDWNKDEGAEKITKLVDHGDSVGVYTESVPYTGAKDNYPYVTLFKRTGAWHG
;
A
#
# COMPACT_ATOMS: atom_id res chain seq x y z
N MET A 1 -20.41 -14.68 38.67
CA MET A 1 -19.49 -13.58 38.36
C MET A 1 -19.74 -13.17 36.91
N LYS A 2 -20.48 -12.07 36.69
CA LYS A 2 -20.90 -11.60 35.36
C LYS A 2 -19.79 -10.71 34.81
N ILE A 3 -19.12 -11.14 33.75
CA ILE A 3 -18.12 -10.32 33.06
C ILE A 3 -18.87 -9.44 32.06
N TRP A 4 -18.74 -8.13 32.27
CA TRP A 4 -19.31 -7.08 31.45
C TRP A 4 -18.41 -6.93 30.21
N VAL A 5 -18.90 -7.34 29.03
CA VAL A 5 -18.20 -7.13 27.75
C VAL A 5 -18.60 -5.75 27.23
N GLY A 6 -17.79 -4.75 27.53
CA GLY A 6 -17.92 -3.42 26.92
C GLY A 6 -17.51 -3.47 25.46
N SER A 7 -18.48 -3.32 24.55
CA SER A 7 -18.25 -3.07 23.12
C SER A 7 -17.60 -1.69 22.95
N LEU A 8 -16.34 -1.66 22.51
CA LEU A 8 -15.67 -0.44 22.06
C LEU A 8 -16.00 -0.21 20.58
N ILE A 9 -17.05 0.56 20.32
CA ILE A 9 -17.38 1.08 18.99
C ILE A 9 -16.43 2.27 18.75
N ILE A 10 -15.40 2.08 17.91
CA ILE A 10 -14.60 3.19 17.38
C ILE A 10 -15.40 3.81 16.25
N PHE A 11 -16.12 4.89 16.57
CA PHE A 11 -16.69 5.81 15.60
C PHE A 11 -15.56 6.54 14.87
N LEU A 12 -15.30 6.17 13.63
CA LEU A 12 -14.61 7.05 12.66
C LEU A 12 -15.65 7.91 11.92
N GLY A 13 -16.61 8.45 12.68
CA GLY A 13 -17.71 9.24 12.16
C GLY A 13 -18.38 10.05 13.26
N ILE A 14 -18.60 11.33 12.98
CA ILE A 14 -19.35 12.36 13.73
C ILE A 14 -18.51 13.22 14.68
N VAL A 15 -18.08 14.37 14.16
CA VAL A 15 -18.34 15.67 14.83
C VAL A 15 -18.83 16.67 13.76
N LEU A 16 -20.15 16.86 13.70
CA LEU A 16 -20.80 18.05 13.12
C LEU A 16 -21.58 18.73 14.25
N SER A 17 -21.12 19.89 14.68
CA SER A 17 -21.89 20.99 15.29
C SER A 17 -20.94 22.20 15.37
N SER A 18 -21.10 23.20 14.51
CA SER A 18 -22.00 24.36 14.65
C SER A 18 -21.58 25.31 15.77
N CYS A 19 -21.01 26.47 15.40
CA CYS A 19 -21.54 27.82 15.68
C CYS A 19 -20.45 28.87 15.40
N GLY A 20 -20.76 29.90 14.61
CA GLY A 20 -19.82 31.00 14.33
C GLY A 20 -20.28 31.98 13.26
N LYS A 21 -21.30 32.76 13.59
CA LYS A 21 -21.86 33.92 12.88
C LYS A 21 -20.84 34.73 12.04
N THR A 22 -21.14 34.94 10.76
CA THR A 22 -20.64 36.09 10.01
C THR A 22 -21.75 37.12 9.86
N THR A 23 -21.54 38.28 10.48
CA THR A 23 -22.27 39.52 10.25
C THR A 23 -21.80 40.11 8.92
N GLU A 24 -22.71 40.25 7.98
CA GLU A 24 -22.51 40.98 6.72
C GLU A 24 -22.76 42.49 6.90
N GLU A 25 -21.98 43.24 6.14
CA GLU A 25 -22.25 44.54 5.51
C GLU A 25 -22.53 45.80 6.34
N LEU A 26 -21.57 46.73 6.26
CA LEU A 26 -21.74 48.11 5.79
C LEU A 26 -20.30 48.58 5.45
N ILE A 27 -19.99 49.05 4.23
CA ILE A 27 -20.15 50.46 3.86
C ILE A 27 -20.11 50.60 2.33
N LYS A 28 -21.13 51.30 1.85
CA LYS A 28 -21.34 51.87 0.52
C LYS A 28 -20.59 53.20 0.43
N SER A 29 -19.73 53.39 -0.58
CA SER A 29 -19.37 54.73 -1.10
C SER A 29 -18.96 54.56 -2.58
N SER A 30 -19.86 54.87 -3.50
CA SER A 30 -20.05 56.16 -4.20
C SER A 30 -18.94 56.51 -5.18
N SER A 31 -19.27 56.28 -6.44
CA SER A 31 -18.60 56.65 -7.68
C SER A 31 -18.44 58.16 -7.92
N LYS A 32 -17.28 58.54 -8.47
CA LYS A 32 -16.96 59.59 -9.48
C LYS A 32 -15.43 59.76 -9.41
N SER A 33 -14.64 60.02 -10.45
CA SER A 33 -14.84 60.47 -11.82
C SER A 33 -13.44 60.57 -12.47
N SER A 34 -13.42 60.63 -13.81
CA SER A 34 -12.41 61.29 -14.67
C SER A 34 -11.29 60.41 -15.25
N GLY A 35 -11.28 60.37 -16.58
CA GLY A 35 -10.28 59.71 -17.41
C GLY A 35 -9.14 60.62 -17.86
N GLN A 36 -8.49 60.16 -18.95
CA GLN A 36 -7.26 60.63 -19.62
C GLN A 36 -5.95 60.18 -18.93
N LYS A 37 -4.89 59.72 -19.61
CA LYS A 37 -4.56 59.55 -21.03
C LYS A 37 -3.22 58.78 -21.11
N ILE A 38 -3.17 57.78 -22.00
CA ILE A 38 -2.05 57.25 -22.81
C ILE A 38 -0.60 57.49 -22.29
N GLU A 39 0.15 56.41 -22.03
CA GLU A 39 1.47 56.26 -22.65
C GLU A 39 1.88 54.78 -22.77
N LYS A 40 2.39 54.46 -23.96
CA LYS A 40 2.81 53.14 -24.46
C LYS A 40 4.31 53.05 -24.23
N ALA A 41 4.78 52.11 -23.41
CA ALA A 41 6.19 51.82 -23.24
C ALA A 41 6.44 50.33 -23.52
N GLU A 42 7.47 50.11 -24.33
CA GLU A 42 7.87 48.84 -24.93
C GLU A 42 8.40 47.85 -23.87
N THR A 43 7.89 46.62 -23.90
CA THR A 43 8.38 45.52 -23.06
C THR A 43 9.63 44.91 -23.70
N PRO A 44 10.79 44.85 -23.02
CA PRO A 44 11.93 44.09 -23.48
C PRO A 44 11.68 42.59 -23.25
N THR A 45 11.83 41.81 -24.32
CA THR A 45 11.72 40.35 -24.31
C THR A 45 12.85 39.74 -23.48
N GLN A 46 12.57 39.49 -22.20
CA GLN A 46 13.45 38.71 -21.34
C GLN A 46 13.18 37.24 -21.64
N SER A 47 14.13 36.60 -22.33
CA SER A 47 14.15 35.16 -22.60
C SER A 47 14.25 34.41 -21.27
N GLU A 48 13.10 34.10 -20.66
CA GLU A 48 13.00 33.12 -19.58
C GLU A 48 13.37 31.75 -20.14
N SER A 49 14.59 31.33 -19.83
CA SER A 49 15.01 29.94 -19.91
C SER A 49 14.02 29.10 -19.10
N ALA A 50 13.08 28.46 -19.80
CA ALA A 50 12.13 27.52 -19.23
C ALA A 50 12.92 26.44 -18.47
N LYS A 51 12.92 26.53 -17.13
CA LYS A 51 13.36 25.43 -16.29
C LYS A 51 12.35 24.30 -16.51
N THR A 52 12.79 23.27 -17.21
CA THR A 52 12.08 21.99 -17.28
C THR A 52 11.76 21.56 -15.85
N PRO A 53 10.48 21.36 -15.48
CA PRO A 53 10.13 20.97 -14.12
C PRO A 53 10.79 19.62 -13.82
N GLU A 54 11.69 19.64 -12.85
CA GLU A 54 12.36 18.45 -12.31
C GLU A 54 11.27 17.55 -11.72
N VAL A 55 11.03 16.40 -12.36
CA VAL A 55 10.00 15.46 -11.94
C VAL A 55 10.44 14.81 -10.62
N LEU A 56 9.91 15.30 -9.51
CA LEU A 56 10.18 14.75 -8.19
C LEU A 56 9.49 13.38 -8.04
N THR A 57 10.28 12.32 -8.12
CA THR A 57 9.83 10.97 -7.78
C THR A 57 9.46 10.89 -6.30
N ALA A 58 8.39 10.14 -5.98
CA ALA A 58 8.00 9.89 -4.61
C ALA A 58 8.92 8.81 -3.99
N SER A 59 10.17 9.16 -3.71
CA SER A 59 11.16 8.21 -3.15
C SER A 59 11.15 8.10 -1.62
N ASP A 60 10.14 8.67 -0.95
CA ASP A 60 10.11 8.69 0.50
C ASP A 60 9.71 7.29 1.01
N ASN A 61 10.66 6.58 1.64
CA ASN A 61 10.39 5.29 2.27
C ASN A 61 9.55 5.49 3.53
N ILE A 62 8.26 5.17 3.44
CA ILE A 62 7.30 5.27 4.55
C ILE A 62 7.14 3.96 5.33
N ARG A 63 7.90 2.91 4.99
CA ARG A 63 7.77 1.59 5.65
C ARG A 63 8.15 1.66 7.13
N GLY A 64 7.52 0.80 7.92
CA GLY A 64 7.80 0.66 9.35
C GLY A 64 6.69 1.17 10.26
N VAL A 65 7.00 1.28 11.55
CA VAL A 65 6.06 1.64 12.60
C VAL A 65 6.17 3.14 12.89
N TRP A 66 5.03 3.81 12.90
CA TRP A 66 4.90 5.24 13.12
C TRP A 66 3.91 5.51 14.24
N LYS A 67 4.21 6.49 15.09
CA LYS A 67 3.22 7.10 15.96
C LYS A 67 2.63 8.27 15.20
N ALA A 68 1.35 8.16 14.86
CA ALA A 68 0.57 9.19 14.19
C ALA A 68 -0.24 9.95 15.23
N THR A 69 -0.01 11.26 15.36
CA THR A 69 -0.70 12.12 16.32
C THR A 69 -1.42 13.24 15.60
N GLY A 70 -2.75 13.32 15.76
CA GLY A 70 -3.54 14.43 15.23
C GLY A 70 -3.11 15.75 15.88
N LYS A 71 -2.86 16.79 15.10
CA LYS A 71 -2.39 18.08 15.63
C LYS A 71 -3.52 18.82 16.35
N GLU A 72 -4.76 18.62 15.92
CA GLU A 72 -5.96 19.26 16.44
C GLU A 72 -6.45 18.60 17.73
N ASP A 73 -6.58 17.27 17.72
CA ASP A 73 -7.16 16.50 18.84
C ASP A 73 -6.12 15.89 19.78
N ARG A 74 -4.83 15.89 19.38
CA ARG A 74 -3.71 15.25 20.09
C ARG A 74 -3.90 13.74 20.30
N VAL A 75 -4.87 13.13 19.63
CA VAL A 75 -5.10 11.69 19.70
C VAL A 75 -4.00 11.00 18.92
N SER A 76 -3.41 9.99 19.55
CA SER A 76 -2.33 9.20 18.94
C SER A 76 -2.80 7.82 18.54
N SER A 77 -2.25 7.32 17.46
CA SER A 77 -2.44 5.96 16.97
C SER A 77 -1.12 5.40 16.44
N THR A 78 -0.98 4.08 16.46
CA THR A 78 0.18 3.38 15.90
C THR A 78 -0.16 2.90 14.50
N TRP A 79 0.64 3.32 13.53
CA TRP A 79 0.47 2.98 12.11
C TRP A 79 1.65 2.16 11.65
N TYR A 80 1.38 1.02 11.03
CA TYR A 80 2.41 0.15 10.48
C TYR A 80 2.18 0.00 8.98
N PHE A 81 3.12 0.56 8.20
CA PHE A 81 3.13 0.47 6.75
C PHE A 81 4.08 -0.65 6.34
N ASN A 82 3.54 -1.71 5.74
CA ASN A 82 4.35 -2.83 5.28
C ASN A 82 3.76 -3.45 4.01
N ASN A 83 4.53 -3.46 2.92
CA ASN A 83 4.21 -4.19 1.68
C ASN A 83 2.76 -3.99 1.19
N GLY A 84 2.31 -2.73 1.11
CA GLY A 84 0.96 -2.37 0.66
C GLY A 84 -0.17 -2.67 1.67
N GLN A 85 0.16 -3.17 2.86
CA GLN A 85 -0.78 -3.35 3.97
C GLN A 85 -0.56 -2.28 5.05
N LEU A 86 -1.65 -1.65 5.49
CA LEU A 86 -1.64 -0.68 6.58
C LEU A 86 -2.38 -1.26 7.79
N VAL A 87 -1.69 -1.28 8.93
CA VAL A 87 -2.27 -1.65 10.23
C VAL A 87 -2.34 -0.40 11.09
N VAL A 88 -3.53 -0.08 11.60
CA VAL A 88 -3.73 1.04 12.52
C VAL A 88 -4.20 0.49 13.85
N ASN A 89 -3.46 0.75 14.94
CA ASN A 89 -3.76 0.24 16.28
C ASN A 89 -4.01 -1.29 16.32
N ASN A 90 -3.18 -2.07 15.63
CA ASN A 90 -3.32 -3.53 15.47
C ASN A 90 -4.58 -3.98 14.70
N ILE A 91 -5.25 -3.07 13.99
CA ILE A 91 -6.43 -3.37 13.16
C ILE A 91 -5.99 -3.53 11.70
N TYR A 92 -6.05 -4.78 11.22
CA TYR A 92 -5.73 -5.19 9.83
C TYR A 92 -6.94 -4.98 8.90
N LYS A 93 -7.26 -3.72 8.59
CA LYS A 93 -8.42 -3.37 7.75
C LYS A 93 -8.12 -2.48 6.55
N PHE A 94 -6.85 -2.18 6.30
CA PHE A 94 -6.47 -1.23 5.27
C PHE A 94 -5.35 -1.78 4.38
N SER A 95 -5.44 -1.49 3.10
CA SER A 95 -4.33 -1.56 2.15
C SER A 95 -3.92 -0.15 1.74
N TYR A 96 -2.71 0.00 1.20
CA TYR A 96 -2.24 1.28 0.69
C TYR A 96 -1.41 1.13 -0.58
N VAL A 97 -1.42 2.18 -1.41
CA VAL A 97 -0.59 2.32 -2.61
C VAL A 97 0.05 3.70 -2.58
N ILE A 98 1.34 3.79 -2.89
CA ILE A 98 2.08 5.05 -2.98
C ILE A 98 2.10 5.48 -4.45
N ALA A 99 1.74 6.72 -4.75
CA ALA A 99 1.87 7.26 -6.10
C ALA A 99 3.35 7.36 -6.51
N GLU A 100 3.66 7.12 -7.78
CA GLU A 100 5.04 7.14 -8.29
C GLU A 100 5.69 8.53 -8.23
N LYS A 101 4.87 9.58 -8.33
CA LYS A 101 5.28 10.98 -8.36
C LYS A 101 4.66 11.73 -7.21
N LYS A 102 5.36 12.76 -6.74
CA LYS A 102 4.79 13.73 -5.80
C LYS A 102 3.71 14.56 -6.49
N ASP A 103 2.75 15.06 -5.72
CA ASP A 103 1.75 16.02 -6.21
C ASP A 103 2.40 17.38 -6.56
N SER A 104 1.64 18.32 -7.13
CA SER A 104 2.14 19.65 -7.48
C SER A 104 2.66 20.46 -6.29
N LYS A 105 2.30 20.06 -5.06
CA LYS A 105 2.70 20.69 -3.79
C LYS A 105 3.87 19.97 -3.12
N GLY A 106 4.39 18.91 -3.75
CA GLY A 106 5.54 18.13 -3.27
C GLY A 106 5.21 17.11 -2.18
N TYR A 107 3.95 16.71 -2.02
CA TYR A 107 3.55 15.62 -1.13
C TYR A 107 3.71 14.26 -1.82
N THR A 108 4.17 13.29 -1.05
CA THR A 108 4.03 11.87 -1.38
C THR A 108 2.58 11.46 -1.12
N VAL A 109 1.89 11.01 -2.16
CA VAL A 109 0.46 10.66 -2.09
C VAL A 109 0.32 9.18 -1.78
N VAL A 110 -0.29 8.85 -0.64
CA VAL A 110 -0.60 7.48 -0.24
C VAL A 110 -2.11 7.28 -0.34
N THR A 111 -2.57 6.43 -1.26
CA THR A 111 -3.97 6.04 -1.34
C THR A 111 -4.21 4.88 -0.38
N ILE A 112 -5.06 5.07 0.62
CA ILE A 112 -5.46 4.05 1.59
C ILE A 112 -6.84 3.53 1.22
N THR A 113 -7.01 2.21 1.17
CA THR A 113 -8.29 1.54 0.86
C THR A 113 -8.74 0.70 2.05
N ASN A 114 -9.97 0.89 2.52
CA ASN A 114 -10.54 0.09 3.60
C ASN A 114 -11.14 -1.24 3.07
N LYS A 115 -11.64 -2.11 3.97
CA LYS A 115 -12.29 -3.38 3.60
C LYS A 115 -13.56 -3.24 2.74
N GLU A 116 -14.19 -2.07 2.74
CA GLU A 116 -15.39 -1.78 1.94
C GLU A 116 -15.01 -1.22 0.55
N GLY A 117 -13.71 -1.09 0.24
CA GLY A 117 -13.22 -0.51 -1.01
C GLY A 117 -13.23 1.02 -1.02
N LYS A 118 -13.60 1.68 0.09
CA LYS A 118 -13.56 3.14 0.21
C LYS A 118 -12.11 3.62 0.24
N LYS A 119 -11.80 4.61 -0.58
CA LYS A 119 -10.48 5.19 -0.75
C LYS A 119 -10.35 6.51 -0.01
N HIS A 120 -9.15 6.75 0.50
CA HIS A 120 -8.73 7.95 1.21
C HIS A 120 -7.32 8.31 0.74
N ALA A 121 -6.94 9.59 0.81
CA ALA A 121 -5.55 9.99 0.60
C ALA A 121 -4.92 10.38 1.94
N LEU A 122 -3.66 9.95 2.10
CA LEU A 122 -2.75 10.45 3.11
C LEU A 122 -1.61 11.15 2.37
N LEU A 123 -1.52 12.46 2.52
CA LEU A 123 -0.52 13.30 1.89
C LEU A 123 0.64 13.47 2.85
N LEU A 124 1.83 12.97 2.51
CA LEU A 124 2.99 12.97 3.38
C LEU A 124 4.06 13.93 2.86
N LYS A 125 4.57 14.77 3.75
CA LYS A 125 5.72 15.64 3.50
C LYS A 125 6.80 15.34 4.52
N LYS A 126 8.00 15.04 4.03
CA LYS A 126 9.14 14.71 4.88
C LYS A 126 9.53 15.89 5.76
N ASN A 127 9.73 15.62 7.04
CA ASN A 127 10.18 16.57 8.05
C ASN A 127 11.30 15.92 8.88
N GLY A 128 12.55 16.08 8.42
CA GLY A 128 13.70 15.37 8.98
C GLY A 128 13.59 13.85 8.82
N SER A 129 13.62 13.11 9.94
CA SER A 129 13.37 11.66 10.00
C SER A 129 11.90 11.29 10.12
N ASN A 130 11.01 12.29 10.19
CA ASN A 130 9.58 12.16 10.43
C ASN A 130 8.77 12.60 9.20
N PHE A 131 7.44 12.52 9.30
CA PHE A 131 6.55 13.09 8.29
C PHE A 131 5.49 14.00 8.92
N ASP A 132 5.15 15.06 8.21
CA ASP A 132 3.89 15.76 8.36
C ASP A 132 2.89 15.16 7.38
N GLY A 133 1.72 14.76 7.88
CA GLY A 133 0.66 14.13 7.14
C GLY A 133 -0.61 14.96 7.09
N ILE A 134 -1.38 14.80 6.02
CA ILE A 134 -2.74 15.33 5.91
C ILE A 134 -3.65 14.20 5.43
N THR A 135 -4.69 13.88 6.18
CA THR A 135 -5.72 12.94 5.70
C THR A 135 -6.75 13.67 4.87
N VAL A 136 -7.15 13.08 3.76
CA VAL A 136 -8.17 13.60 2.86
C VAL A 136 -9.18 12.49 2.61
N GLU A 137 -10.41 12.69 3.09
CA GLU A 137 -11.41 11.64 3.19
C GLU A 137 -12.74 12.03 2.55
N SER A 138 -13.49 11.02 2.09
CA SER A 138 -14.85 11.18 1.56
C SER A 138 -14.86 12.22 0.43
N ASN A 139 -15.81 13.17 0.41
CA ASN A 139 -15.91 14.17 -0.67
C ASN A 139 -14.65 15.03 -0.86
N ALA A 140 -13.79 15.16 0.17
CA ALA A 140 -12.53 15.86 0.02
C ALA A 140 -11.52 15.07 -0.84
N TYR A 141 -11.60 13.74 -0.83
CA TYR A 141 -10.74 12.88 -1.64
C TYR A 141 -11.06 13.03 -3.12
N ASP A 142 -12.33 12.97 -3.50
CA ASP A 142 -12.76 13.12 -4.91
C ASP A 142 -12.36 14.49 -5.47
N LYS A 143 -12.49 15.54 -4.65
CA LYS A 143 -12.05 16.88 -5.00
C LYS A 143 -10.53 16.94 -5.18
N TYR A 144 -9.78 16.40 -4.22
CA TYR A 144 -8.32 16.32 -4.29
C TYR A 144 -7.85 15.60 -5.56
N LEU A 145 -8.51 14.51 -5.98
CA LEU A 145 -8.17 13.83 -7.24
C LEU A 145 -8.37 14.70 -8.49
N THR A 146 -9.23 15.72 -8.41
CA THR A 146 -9.57 16.58 -9.55
C THR A 146 -8.63 17.78 -9.67
N ASP A 147 -8.34 18.45 -8.54
CA ASP A 147 -7.65 19.74 -8.53
C ASP A 147 -6.50 19.84 -7.51
N GLU A 148 -6.16 18.73 -6.85
CA GLU A 148 -5.14 18.64 -5.78
C GLU A 148 -5.36 19.62 -4.62
N THR A 149 -6.57 20.16 -4.45
CA THR A 149 -6.92 21.03 -3.33
C THR A 149 -7.34 20.23 -2.11
N VAL A 150 -6.88 20.67 -0.94
CA VAL A 150 -7.23 20.06 0.35
C VAL A 150 -8.05 21.08 1.12
N GLN A 151 -9.38 20.94 1.06
CA GLN A 151 -10.29 21.87 1.75
C GLN A 151 -10.57 21.46 3.19
N LYS A 152 -10.51 20.15 3.48
CA LYS A 152 -10.81 19.58 4.79
C LYS A 152 -9.96 18.34 4.98
N GLY A 153 -9.08 18.38 5.97
CA GLY A 153 -8.21 17.28 6.34
C GLY A 153 -7.73 17.41 7.77
N GLN A 154 -7.38 16.29 8.40
CA GLN A 154 -6.74 16.29 9.71
C GLN A 154 -5.23 16.33 9.51
N PHE A 155 -4.56 17.27 10.17
CA PHE A 155 -3.11 17.32 10.17
C PHE A 155 -2.56 16.32 11.17
N ILE A 156 -1.64 15.48 10.74
CA ILE A 156 -1.07 14.40 11.55
C ILE A 156 0.44 14.55 11.58
N GLU A 157 1.03 14.46 12.77
CA GLU A 157 2.47 14.29 12.92
C GLU A 157 2.80 12.80 12.97
N PHE A 158 3.71 12.34 12.12
CA PHE A 158 4.20 10.96 12.07
C PHE A 158 5.62 10.89 12.61
N ILE A 159 5.77 10.31 13.80
CA ILE A 159 7.07 10.09 14.43
C ILE A 159 7.49 8.64 14.23
N TYR A 160 8.63 8.43 13.57
CA TYR A 160 9.16 7.09 13.35
C TYR A 160 9.44 6.40 14.68
N GLN A 161 8.85 5.22 14.89
CA GLN A 161 9.07 4.43 16.10
C GLN A 161 10.20 3.44 15.86
N GLN A 162 11.44 3.94 15.92
CA GLN A 162 12.66 3.11 15.83
C GLN A 162 12.74 2.05 16.95
N LYS A 163 11.90 2.16 18.01
CA LYS A 163 11.96 1.36 19.24
C LYS A 163 10.72 0.51 19.57
N GLN A 164 9.65 0.50 18.76
CA GLN A 164 8.48 -0.39 19.02
C GLN A 164 8.52 -1.73 18.29
N GLN A 165 9.66 -2.07 17.67
CA GLN A 165 10.02 -3.45 17.33
C GLN A 165 10.56 -4.22 18.56
N ASN A 166 10.57 -3.61 19.76
CA ASN A 166 10.92 -4.25 21.03
C ASN A 166 9.65 -4.66 21.82
N VAL A 167 8.85 -5.56 21.26
CA VAL A 167 8.06 -6.48 22.09
C VAL A 167 8.83 -7.79 22.09
N ASP A 168 9.72 -7.96 23.07
CA ASP A 168 10.38 -9.23 23.44
C ASP A 168 10.92 -10.11 22.30
N SER A 169 11.39 -9.53 21.19
CA SER A 169 12.29 -10.26 20.31
C SER A 169 13.69 -10.11 20.89
N GLN A 170 14.23 -11.20 21.46
CA GLN A 170 15.66 -11.46 21.33
C GLN A 170 16.10 -10.99 19.94
N LYS A 171 17.21 -10.26 19.84
CA LYS A 171 17.71 -9.72 18.58
C LYS A 171 18.07 -10.92 17.69
N VAL A 172 17.08 -11.44 16.98
CA VAL A 172 17.19 -12.61 16.11
C VAL A 172 18.28 -12.26 15.11
N SER A 173 19.29 -13.11 15.02
CA SER A 173 20.43 -12.83 14.16
C SER A 173 19.98 -12.93 12.70
N GLN A 174 20.67 -12.23 11.79
CA GLN A 174 20.45 -12.42 10.35
C GLN A 174 20.62 -13.90 9.99
N GLU A 175 21.55 -14.60 10.65
CA GLU A 175 21.82 -16.02 10.45
C GLU A 175 20.60 -16.89 10.78
N GLU A 176 19.87 -16.59 11.87
CA GLU A 176 18.63 -17.30 12.22
C GLU A 176 17.52 -17.09 11.19
N MET A 177 17.38 -15.87 10.66
CA MET A 177 16.40 -15.57 9.61
C MET A 177 16.75 -16.29 8.30
N GLU A 178 18.01 -16.28 7.89
CA GLU A 178 18.46 -17.00 6.69
C GLU A 178 18.34 -18.52 6.88
N HIS A 179 18.61 -19.02 8.08
CA HIS A 179 18.39 -20.43 8.40
C HIS A 179 16.92 -20.81 8.26
N LEU A 180 15.99 -19.99 8.78
CA LEU A 180 14.54 -20.21 8.59
C LEU A 180 14.17 -20.19 7.09
N LYS A 181 14.62 -19.18 6.34
CA LYS A 181 14.38 -19.09 4.89
C LYS A 181 14.84 -20.35 4.17
N LYS A 182 16.05 -20.84 4.49
CA LYS A 182 16.61 -22.06 3.89
C LYS A 182 15.79 -23.29 4.28
N THR A 183 15.45 -23.44 5.56
CA THR A 183 14.67 -24.58 6.07
C THR A 183 13.30 -24.66 5.41
N LEU A 184 12.59 -23.54 5.30
CA LEU A 184 11.30 -23.50 4.61
C LEU A 184 11.43 -23.74 3.11
N ARG A 185 12.51 -23.25 2.47
CA ARG A 185 12.78 -23.53 1.05
C ARG A 185 12.94 -25.03 0.81
N THR A 186 13.82 -25.66 1.58
CA THR A 186 14.09 -27.10 1.48
C THR A 186 12.82 -27.90 1.76
N TYR A 187 12.06 -27.52 2.78
CA TYR A 187 10.77 -28.15 3.05
C TYR A 187 9.82 -28.05 1.84
N ILE A 188 9.63 -26.85 1.27
CA ILE A 188 8.69 -26.60 0.17
C ILE A 188 9.09 -27.35 -1.11
N PHE A 189 10.35 -27.25 -1.53
CA PHE A 189 10.76 -27.72 -2.87
C PHE A 189 11.37 -29.12 -2.89
N ASP A 190 12.01 -29.55 -1.78
CA ASP A 190 12.80 -30.78 -1.73
C ASP A 190 12.11 -31.89 -0.90
N GLU A 191 11.50 -31.55 0.24
CA GLU A 191 10.91 -32.54 1.16
C GLU A 191 9.40 -32.74 0.94
N TYR A 192 8.67 -31.67 0.67
CA TYR A 192 7.23 -31.72 0.46
C TYR A 192 6.92 -32.24 -0.95
N MET A 193 6.56 -33.53 -1.01
CA MET A 193 5.91 -34.10 -2.18
C MET A 193 4.39 -34.05 -1.99
N PRO A 194 3.65 -33.25 -2.77
CA PRO A 194 2.20 -33.48 -2.86
C PRO A 194 1.97 -34.92 -3.36
N GLY A 195 0.85 -35.53 -2.99
CA GLY A 195 0.52 -36.90 -3.39
C GLY A 195 0.59 -37.14 -4.91
N PRO A 196 0.60 -38.40 -5.36
CA PRO A 196 0.88 -38.80 -6.75
C PRO A 196 -0.03 -38.17 -7.82
N ASP A 197 -1.19 -37.65 -7.43
CA ASP A 197 -2.17 -37.02 -8.33
C ASP A 197 -1.87 -35.54 -8.63
N TYR A 198 -0.86 -34.93 -8.00
CA TYR A 198 -0.50 -33.52 -8.16
C TYR A 198 0.83 -33.36 -8.93
N VAL A 199 0.85 -33.83 -10.18
CA VAL A 199 2.02 -33.80 -11.07
C VAL A 199 2.46 -32.37 -11.45
N TYR A 200 1.70 -31.33 -11.07
CA TYR A 200 1.98 -29.93 -11.40
C TYR A 200 2.13 -28.96 -10.21
N ALA A 201 2.24 -29.43 -8.95
CA ALA A 201 2.33 -28.51 -7.80
C ALA A 201 3.35 -28.93 -6.73
N ARG A 202 4.64 -29.00 -7.04
CA ARG A 202 5.63 -29.12 -5.96
C ARG A 202 5.52 -27.93 -4.99
N GLY A 203 5.39 -28.25 -3.71
CA GLY A 203 5.55 -27.30 -2.60
C GLY A 203 4.52 -26.20 -2.46
N ILE A 204 3.36 -26.47 -1.85
CA ILE A 204 2.39 -25.45 -1.36
C ILE A 204 2.22 -24.26 -2.35
N ASN A 205 2.04 -24.55 -3.64
CA ASN A 205 1.84 -23.55 -4.69
C ASN A 205 2.93 -22.47 -4.78
N TRP A 206 4.21 -22.82 -4.82
CA TRP A 206 5.31 -21.85 -5.04
C TRP A 206 6.06 -22.06 -6.37
N SER A 207 6.40 -20.96 -7.04
CA SER A 207 7.54 -20.91 -7.97
C SER A 207 8.82 -20.67 -7.17
N GLU A 208 9.90 -21.39 -7.52
CA GLU A 208 11.23 -21.15 -6.95
C GLU A 208 11.68 -19.71 -7.15
N ASN A 209 11.44 -19.12 -8.33
CA ASN A 209 11.85 -17.75 -8.63
C ASN A 209 11.17 -16.75 -7.71
N PHE A 210 9.88 -16.96 -7.39
CA PHE A 210 9.15 -16.09 -6.47
C PHE A 210 9.65 -16.25 -5.03
N TYR A 211 9.86 -17.47 -4.57
CA TYR A 211 10.35 -17.74 -3.23
C TYR A 211 11.75 -17.14 -3.01
N ASP A 212 12.66 -17.36 -3.96
CA ASP A 212 14.05 -16.94 -3.84
C ASP A 212 14.21 -15.40 -3.82
N ASN A 213 13.26 -14.69 -4.42
CA ASN A 213 13.16 -13.22 -4.39
C ASN A 213 12.58 -12.63 -3.09
N LEU A 214 12.12 -13.46 -2.14
CA LEU A 214 11.80 -13.00 -0.79
C LEU A 214 13.08 -12.78 0.02
N THR A 215 13.15 -11.74 0.83
CA THR A 215 14.23 -11.61 1.82
C THR A 215 13.96 -12.51 3.02
N ALA A 216 15.01 -12.89 3.74
CA ALA A 216 14.85 -13.64 4.99
C ALA A 216 14.02 -12.88 6.04
N GLU A 217 14.15 -11.56 6.08
CA GLU A 217 13.33 -10.69 6.93
C GLU A 217 11.85 -10.72 6.53
N GLU A 218 11.53 -10.70 5.24
CA GLU A 218 10.15 -10.79 4.74
C GLU A 218 9.50 -12.11 5.18
N ILE A 219 10.22 -13.24 5.07
CA ILE A 219 9.74 -14.55 5.53
C ILE A 219 9.62 -14.57 7.06
N TRP A 220 10.65 -14.12 7.77
CA TRP A 220 10.67 -14.09 9.23
C TRP A 220 9.48 -13.32 9.80
N ASN A 221 9.18 -12.14 9.25
CA ASN A 221 8.06 -11.32 9.69
C ASN A 221 6.71 -12.04 9.54
N VAL A 222 6.52 -12.78 8.44
CA VAL A 222 5.30 -13.58 8.24
C VAL A 222 5.20 -14.71 9.27
N ILE A 223 6.31 -15.40 9.55
CA ILE A 223 6.33 -16.51 10.51
C ILE A 223 6.19 -16.02 11.95
N VAL A 224 6.72 -14.85 12.31
CA VAL A 224 6.46 -14.23 13.63
C VAL A 224 4.97 -13.97 13.82
N GLU A 225 4.27 -13.46 12.80
CA GLU A 225 2.82 -13.27 12.87
C GLU A 225 2.05 -14.59 12.96
N PHE A 226 2.52 -15.64 12.27
CA PHE A 226 1.99 -17.00 12.45
C PHE A 226 2.10 -17.47 13.91
N LYS A 227 3.29 -17.36 14.51
CA LYS A 227 3.52 -17.75 15.91
C LYS A 227 2.60 -17.00 16.86
N LYS A 228 2.44 -15.68 16.68
CA LYS A 228 1.53 -14.86 17.49
C LYS A 228 0.09 -15.38 17.40
N LYS A 229 -0.40 -15.69 16.20
CA LYS A 229 -1.74 -16.28 16.01
C LYS A 229 -1.86 -17.69 16.59
N ASN A 230 -0.75 -18.41 16.68
CA ASN A 230 -0.68 -19.76 17.24
C ASN A 230 -0.29 -19.78 18.74
N ASN A 231 -0.65 -18.75 19.50
CA ASN A 231 -0.35 -18.63 20.94
C ASN A 231 1.14 -18.78 21.28
N GLY A 232 2.02 -18.27 20.42
CA GLY A 232 3.46 -18.35 20.55
C GLY A 232 4.07 -19.70 20.16
N LYS A 233 3.27 -20.68 19.71
CA LYS A 233 3.77 -21.98 19.26
C LYS A 233 4.42 -21.88 17.88
N GLU A 234 5.53 -22.59 17.73
CA GLU A 234 6.32 -22.63 16.49
C GLU A 234 5.53 -23.22 15.29
N GLY A 235 4.62 -24.16 15.54
CA GLY A 235 3.98 -24.95 14.49
C GLY A 235 4.94 -25.87 13.74
N SER A 236 4.38 -26.72 12.88
CA SER A 236 5.14 -27.56 11.94
C SER A 236 5.62 -26.74 10.73
N GLN A 237 6.64 -27.23 10.01
CA GLN A 237 7.08 -26.64 8.75
C GLN A 237 5.95 -26.57 7.72
N MET A 238 5.06 -27.56 7.69
CA MET A 238 3.87 -27.56 6.83
C MET A 238 2.96 -26.37 7.14
N GLU A 239 2.65 -26.13 8.41
CA GLU A 239 1.77 -25.04 8.83
C GLU A 239 2.41 -23.68 8.54
N GLN A 240 3.71 -23.54 8.82
CA GLN A 240 4.47 -22.33 8.54
C GLN A 240 4.51 -22.03 7.03
N ALA A 241 4.85 -23.03 6.21
CA ALA A 241 4.93 -22.89 4.76
C ALA A 241 3.54 -22.65 4.13
N SER A 242 2.49 -23.29 4.65
CA SER A 242 1.09 -23.04 4.26
C SER A 242 0.69 -21.60 4.57
N TYR A 243 1.00 -21.13 5.79
CA TYR A 243 0.72 -19.75 6.19
C TYR A 243 1.51 -18.75 5.32
N LEU A 244 2.78 -19.05 5.03
CA LEU A 244 3.61 -18.23 4.15
C LEU A 244 3.02 -18.12 2.73
N SER A 245 2.48 -19.20 2.15
CA SER A 245 1.87 -19.14 0.80
C SER A 245 0.70 -18.14 0.69
N VAL A 246 -0.01 -17.91 1.79
CA VAL A 246 -1.17 -17.00 1.83
C VAL A 246 -0.76 -15.57 2.23
N HIS A 247 0.29 -15.44 3.05
CA HIS A 247 0.63 -14.18 3.70
C HIS A 247 1.97 -13.57 3.28
N ALA A 248 2.73 -14.24 2.40
CA ALA A 248 3.93 -13.67 1.80
C ALA A 248 3.63 -12.34 1.10
N PRO A 249 4.55 -11.37 1.12
CA PRO A 249 4.34 -10.10 0.46
C PRO A 249 4.27 -10.27 -1.07
N ILE A 250 3.39 -9.50 -1.71
CA ILE A 250 3.41 -9.38 -3.18
C ILE A 250 4.59 -8.48 -3.54
N LYS A 251 5.52 -8.97 -4.35
CA LYS A 251 6.66 -8.18 -4.80
C LYS A 251 6.24 -7.21 -5.89
N ASP A 252 6.74 -5.97 -5.86
CA ASP A 252 6.44 -4.97 -6.90
C ASP A 252 6.86 -5.43 -8.30
N ASN A 253 7.89 -6.29 -8.38
CA ASN A 253 8.38 -6.90 -9.62
C ASN A 253 7.72 -8.25 -9.95
N TRP A 254 6.60 -8.63 -9.32
CA TRP A 254 5.93 -9.93 -9.55
C TRP A 254 5.72 -10.24 -11.03
N LYS A 255 5.35 -9.24 -11.84
CA LYS A 255 5.07 -9.42 -13.28
C LYS A 255 6.33 -9.83 -14.03
N LYS A 256 7.48 -9.26 -13.68
CA LYS A 256 8.77 -9.61 -14.27
C LYS A 256 9.13 -11.06 -13.94
N LEU A 257 9.02 -11.43 -12.66
CA LEU A 257 9.32 -12.79 -12.18
C LEU A 257 8.42 -13.84 -12.87
N PHE A 258 7.12 -13.54 -12.99
CA PHE A 258 6.17 -14.42 -13.68
C PHE A 258 6.53 -14.61 -15.16
N LEU A 259 6.81 -13.53 -15.89
CA LEU A 259 7.16 -13.62 -17.31
C LEU A 259 8.50 -14.34 -17.53
N GLU A 260 9.46 -14.21 -16.60
CA GLU A 260 10.70 -14.97 -16.63
C GLU A 260 10.44 -16.47 -16.50
N ASP A 261 9.51 -16.90 -15.65
CA ASP A 261 9.18 -18.32 -15.51
C ASP A 261 8.30 -18.82 -16.67
N TRP A 262 7.31 -18.03 -17.10
CA TRP A 262 6.45 -18.34 -18.24
C TRP A 262 7.26 -18.60 -19.51
N ASN A 263 8.24 -17.74 -19.80
CA ASN A 263 9.05 -17.86 -21.02
C ASN A 263 10.09 -18.99 -20.98
N LYS A 264 10.29 -19.66 -19.84
CA LYS A 264 11.14 -20.86 -19.74
C LYS A 264 10.40 -22.13 -20.12
N ASP A 265 9.08 -22.12 -20.09
CA ASP A 265 8.26 -23.26 -20.50
C ASP A 265 8.16 -23.28 -22.04
N GLU A 266 8.72 -24.31 -22.65
CA GLU A 266 8.77 -24.48 -24.11
C GLU A 266 7.37 -24.58 -24.75
N GLY A 267 6.34 -24.92 -23.95
CA GLY A 267 4.95 -24.98 -24.39
C GLY A 267 4.13 -23.72 -24.09
N ALA A 268 4.74 -22.69 -23.50
CA ALA A 268 4.03 -21.51 -23.06
C ALA A 268 3.45 -20.71 -24.22
N GLU A 269 2.13 -20.52 -24.20
CA GLU A 269 1.46 -19.70 -25.19
C GLU A 269 1.80 -18.21 -25.05
N LYS A 270 1.71 -17.49 -26.17
CA LYS A 270 1.90 -16.04 -26.15
C LYS A 270 0.77 -15.36 -25.36
N ILE A 271 1.15 -14.68 -24.28
CA ILE A 271 0.23 -13.90 -23.46
C ILE A 271 -0.26 -12.68 -24.26
N THR A 272 -1.58 -12.54 -24.37
CA THR A 272 -2.23 -11.40 -25.02
C THR A 272 -2.72 -10.37 -24.00
N LYS A 273 -3.14 -10.82 -22.81
CA LYS A 273 -3.65 -9.93 -21.75
C LYS A 273 -3.39 -10.49 -20.36
N LEU A 274 -3.08 -9.59 -19.43
CA LEU A 274 -3.09 -9.84 -17.99
C LEU A 274 -4.17 -8.97 -17.37
N VAL A 275 -5.02 -9.56 -16.52
CA VAL A 275 -6.10 -8.86 -15.80
C VAL A 275 -5.88 -9.04 -14.30
N ASP A 276 -5.68 -7.93 -13.58
CA ASP A 276 -5.42 -7.95 -12.14
C ASP A 276 -6.71 -8.09 -11.33
N HIS A 277 -6.73 -9.02 -10.38
CA HIS A 277 -7.84 -9.32 -9.48
C HIS A 277 -7.44 -9.22 -7.99
N GLY A 278 -6.45 -8.40 -7.65
CA GLY A 278 -6.03 -8.18 -6.27
C GLY A 278 -4.84 -9.06 -5.89
N ASP A 279 -5.06 -10.27 -5.40
CA ASP A 279 -3.96 -11.21 -5.06
C ASP A 279 -3.64 -12.18 -6.21
N SER A 280 -4.52 -12.23 -7.22
CA SER A 280 -4.37 -13.06 -8.41
C SER A 280 -4.43 -12.25 -9.70
N VAL A 281 -4.01 -12.88 -10.79
CA VAL A 281 -4.02 -12.32 -12.14
C VAL A 281 -4.57 -13.36 -13.11
N GLY A 282 -5.59 -12.99 -13.88
CA GLY A 282 -6.06 -13.78 -15.01
C GLY A 282 -5.12 -13.58 -16.19
N VAL A 283 -4.55 -14.68 -16.69
CA VAL A 283 -3.65 -14.70 -17.85
C VAL A 283 -4.44 -15.19 -19.06
N TYR A 284 -4.44 -14.41 -20.12
CA TYR A 284 -5.12 -14.72 -21.39
C TYR A 284 -4.09 -14.81 -22.50
N THR A 285 -4.28 -15.77 -23.39
CA THR A 285 -3.34 -16.12 -24.45
C THR A 285 -3.96 -15.89 -25.83
N GLU A 286 -3.31 -16.35 -26.89
CA GLU A 286 -3.89 -16.32 -28.23
C GLU A 286 -5.01 -17.37 -28.38
N SER A 287 -4.91 -18.54 -27.73
CA SER A 287 -5.96 -19.57 -27.77
C SER A 287 -7.18 -19.23 -26.90
N VAL A 288 -6.97 -18.55 -25.78
CA VAL A 288 -8.03 -18.07 -24.87
C VAL A 288 -7.93 -16.55 -24.71
N PRO A 289 -8.39 -15.76 -25.70
CA PRO A 289 -8.26 -14.31 -25.68
C PRO A 289 -9.21 -13.66 -24.68
N TYR A 290 -8.81 -12.49 -24.18
CA TYR A 290 -9.67 -11.68 -23.33
C TYR A 290 -10.76 -10.99 -24.16
N THR A 291 -12.02 -11.29 -23.87
CA THR A 291 -13.20 -10.73 -24.56
C THR A 291 -13.95 -9.69 -23.72
N GLY A 292 -13.66 -9.61 -22.42
CA GLY A 292 -14.39 -8.75 -21.48
C GLY A 292 -15.81 -9.23 -21.14
N ALA A 293 -16.25 -10.37 -21.67
CA ALA A 293 -17.51 -10.98 -21.29
C ALA A 293 -17.47 -11.49 -19.84
N LYS A 294 -18.63 -11.52 -19.17
CA LYS A 294 -18.75 -11.99 -17.78
C LYS A 294 -18.24 -13.42 -17.58
N ASP A 295 -18.40 -14.27 -18.60
CA ASP A 295 -18.03 -15.69 -18.58
C ASP A 295 -16.71 -15.94 -19.35
N ASN A 296 -15.88 -14.91 -19.52
CA ASN A 296 -14.56 -15.05 -20.11
C ASN A 296 -13.57 -15.53 -19.06
N TYR A 297 -13.29 -16.83 -19.05
CA TYR A 297 -12.33 -17.45 -18.14
C TYR A 297 -10.89 -17.28 -18.66
N PRO A 298 -9.91 -17.04 -17.78
CA PRO A 298 -8.51 -16.96 -18.17
C PRO A 298 -7.97 -18.34 -18.58
N TYR A 299 -6.90 -18.35 -19.38
CA TYR A 299 -6.14 -19.57 -19.69
C TYR A 299 -5.50 -20.16 -18.43
N VAL A 300 -4.89 -19.30 -17.60
CA VAL A 300 -4.44 -19.67 -16.25
C VAL A 300 -4.70 -18.52 -15.26
N THR A 301 -4.85 -18.87 -14.00
CA THR A 301 -4.86 -17.93 -12.88
C THR A 301 -3.52 -17.98 -12.16
N LEU A 302 -2.82 -16.84 -12.10
CA LEU A 302 -1.56 -16.65 -11.37
C LEU A 302 -1.83 -16.09 -9.98
N PHE A 303 -1.17 -16.62 -8.95
CA PHE A 303 -1.11 -16.04 -7.61
C PHE A 303 0.13 -15.15 -7.44
N LYS A 304 -0.06 -13.85 -7.23
CA LYS A 304 1.04 -12.85 -7.22
C LYS A 304 2.00 -12.99 -6.04
N ARG A 305 1.59 -13.66 -4.96
CA ARG A 305 2.43 -13.89 -3.76
C ARG A 305 3.45 -14.99 -4.00
N THR A 306 3.04 -16.05 -4.66
CA THR A 306 3.80 -17.29 -4.73
C THR A 306 4.31 -17.62 -6.12
N GLY A 307 3.78 -16.96 -7.15
CA GLY A 307 4.12 -17.24 -8.53
C GLY A 307 3.52 -18.54 -9.05
N ALA A 308 2.72 -19.27 -8.29
CA ALA A 308 2.02 -20.44 -8.82
C ALA A 308 0.89 -20.02 -9.74
N TRP A 309 0.69 -20.80 -10.80
CA TRP A 309 -0.45 -20.67 -11.69
C TRP A 309 -1.09 -22.01 -12.00
N HIS A 310 -2.39 -22.01 -12.25
CA HIS A 310 -3.16 -23.17 -12.69
C HIS A 310 -4.19 -22.76 -13.74
N GLY A 311 -4.44 -23.64 -14.70
CA GLY A 311 -5.45 -23.51 -15.76
C GLY A 311 -6.58 -24.50 -15.58
#